data_AF-A2QIT5-F1
#
_entry.id   AF-A2QIT5-F1
#
_cell.length_a   1.000
_cell.length_b   1.000
_cell.length_c   1.000
_cell.angle_alpha   90.00
_cell.angle_beta   90.00
_cell.angle_gamma   90.00
#
_symmetry.space_group_name_H-M   'P 1'
#
loop_
_entity.id
_entity.type
_entity.pdbx_description
1 polymer ?
#
loop_
_entity_poly.entity_id
_entity_poly.type
_entity_poly.pdbx_seq_one_letter_code
_entity_poly.pdbx_strand_id
1 'polypeptide(L)'
;MSPVDIPFIHSELVDSEEIARVCATTLPVRKSKYSHLAEKAVSDFQQQWQQEVRFAYCGGSSPQGPVTAFFPPESKPDRVEVFTKLIEYFFAHDDVLGVSGSVEVDRTESPDAIGWGIRRGTISSARTSAMKQIQSEVFLRLVEIDRPRGNLILHAINKLSRVHETIDSRDLKTWDDLLQYRVQDFGAE
;
A
#
# COMPACT_ATOMS: atom_id res chain seq x y z
N MET A 1 -18.00 29.55 -4.50
CA MET A 1 -16.85 29.24 -5.37
C MET A 1 -17.41 28.47 -6.55
N SER A 2 -17.27 28.98 -7.77
CA SER A 2 -17.60 28.19 -8.97
C SER A 2 -16.71 26.94 -8.99
N PRO A 3 -17.21 25.77 -9.44
CA PRO A 3 -16.37 24.59 -9.56
C PRO A 3 -15.20 24.93 -10.48
N VAL A 4 -13.98 24.80 -9.98
CA VAL A 4 -12.81 24.81 -10.86
C VAL A 4 -12.90 23.50 -11.62
N ASP A 5 -13.18 23.54 -12.91
CA ASP A 5 -13.06 22.38 -13.79
C ASP A 5 -11.58 22.01 -13.86
N ILE A 6 -11.16 21.11 -12.96
CA ILE A 6 -9.81 20.54 -12.97
C ILE A 6 -9.80 19.50 -14.09
N PRO A 7 -9.03 19.71 -15.17
CA PRO A 7 -8.98 18.74 -16.25
C PRO A 7 -8.29 17.46 -15.79
N PHE A 8 -8.93 16.31 -16.02
CA PHE A 8 -8.34 14.99 -15.84
C PHE A 8 -7.48 14.65 -17.06
N ILE A 9 -6.16 14.74 -16.92
CA ILE A 9 -5.22 14.61 -18.06
C ILE A 9 -4.53 13.25 -18.08
N HIS A 10 -4.37 12.61 -16.93
CA HIS A 10 -3.62 11.36 -16.77
C HIS A 10 -4.51 10.12 -16.73
N SER A 11 -5.83 10.27 -16.78
CA SER A 11 -6.79 9.16 -16.76
C SER A 11 -7.95 9.31 -17.73
N GLU A 12 -8.59 8.19 -18.02
CA GLU A 12 -9.78 8.07 -18.85
C GLU A 12 -10.96 7.60 -18.01
N LEU A 13 -12.17 8.04 -18.38
CA LEU A 13 -13.39 7.61 -17.72
C LEU A 13 -13.70 6.17 -18.14
N VAL A 14 -13.97 5.31 -17.17
CA VAL A 14 -14.46 3.94 -17.42
C VAL A 14 -15.97 3.99 -17.63
N ASP A 15 -16.49 3.13 -18.51
CA ASP A 15 -17.92 3.05 -18.79
C ASP A 15 -18.72 2.74 -17.50
N SER A 16 -19.69 3.60 -17.18
CA SER A 16 -20.50 3.44 -15.98
C SER A 16 -21.39 2.19 -16.04
N GLU A 17 -21.77 1.71 -17.22
CA GLU A 17 -22.50 0.45 -17.35
C GLU A 17 -21.63 -0.77 -17.02
N GLU A 18 -20.33 -0.71 -17.34
CA GLU A 18 -19.38 -1.76 -16.97
C GLU A 18 -19.18 -1.79 -15.45
N ILE A 19 -19.02 -0.61 -14.83
CA ILE A 19 -18.86 -0.49 -13.38
C ILE A 19 -20.11 -0.98 -12.63
N ALA A 20 -21.31 -0.62 -13.09
CA ALA A 20 -22.57 -1.00 -12.45
C ALA A 20 -22.79 -2.53 -12.39
N ARG A 21 -22.11 -3.30 -13.25
CA ARG A 21 -22.18 -4.78 -13.22
C ARG A 21 -21.41 -5.38 -12.04
N VAL A 22 -20.44 -4.67 -11.47
CA VAL A 22 -19.50 -5.20 -10.48
C VAL A 22 -19.40 -4.36 -9.20
N CYS A 23 -19.89 -3.13 -9.21
CA CYS A 23 -19.82 -2.21 -8.07
C CYS A 23 -21.05 -1.30 -8.00
N ALA A 24 -21.63 -1.15 -6.81
CA ALA A 24 -22.80 -0.31 -6.57
C ALA A 24 -22.48 1.20 -6.47
N THR A 25 -21.29 1.62 -6.90
CA THR A 25 -20.89 3.03 -6.85
C THR A 25 -21.60 3.86 -7.90
N THR A 26 -22.01 5.07 -7.53
CA THR A 26 -22.49 6.10 -8.46
C THR A 26 -21.40 7.10 -8.83
N LEU A 27 -20.19 6.95 -8.28
CA LEU A 27 -19.07 7.85 -8.53
C LEU A 27 -18.39 7.48 -9.87
N PRO A 28 -17.92 8.48 -10.64
CA PRO A 28 -17.14 8.24 -11.85
C PRO A 28 -15.86 7.45 -11.53
N VAL A 29 -15.68 6.31 -12.18
CA VAL A 29 -14.44 5.52 -12.08
C VAL A 29 -13.52 5.93 -13.22
N ARG A 30 -12.25 6.19 -12.90
CA ARG A 30 -11.23 6.53 -13.89
C ARG A 30 -10.08 5.54 -13.84
N LYS A 31 -9.50 5.25 -15.00
CA LYS A 31 -8.33 4.40 -15.15
C LYS A 31 -7.16 5.23 -15.68
N SER A 32 -6.00 5.10 -15.06
CA SER A 32 -4.78 5.78 -15.51
C SER A 32 -4.40 5.37 -16.92
N LYS A 33 -4.01 6.35 -17.74
CA LYS A 33 -3.42 6.13 -19.08
C LYS A 33 -2.07 5.41 -19.02
N TYR A 34 -1.47 5.35 -17.83
CA TYR A 34 -0.16 4.74 -17.59
C TYR A 34 -0.27 3.37 -16.89
N SER A 35 -1.38 2.64 -17.07
CA SER A 35 -1.58 1.33 -16.43
C SER A 35 -0.45 0.34 -16.73
N HIS A 36 0.12 0.39 -17.94
CA HIS A 36 1.27 -0.43 -18.34
C HIS A 36 2.51 -0.20 -17.45
N LEU A 37 2.72 1.01 -16.92
CA LEU A 37 3.80 1.29 -15.97
C LEU A 37 3.52 0.62 -14.62
N ALA A 38 2.27 0.65 -14.17
CA ALA A 38 1.85 -0.03 -12.95
C ALA A 38 1.94 -1.56 -13.10
N GLU A 39 1.47 -2.12 -14.21
CA GLU A 39 1.55 -3.56 -14.50
C GLU A 39 3.00 -4.06 -14.50
N LYS A 40 3.90 -3.33 -15.16
CA LYS A 40 5.34 -3.60 -15.11
C LYS A 40 5.88 -3.52 -13.68
N ALA A 41 5.54 -2.47 -12.95
CA ALA A 41 6.00 -2.27 -11.57
C ALA A 41 5.56 -3.39 -10.63
N VAL A 42 4.32 -3.86 -10.76
CA VAL A 42 3.78 -5.01 -10.02
C VAL A 42 4.58 -6.27 -10.35
N SER A 43 4.78 -6.58 -11.64
CA SER A 43 5.53 -7.75 -12.07
C SER A 43 6.97 -7.73 -11.55
N ASP A 44 7.67 -6.60 -11.71
CA ASP A 44 9.06 -6.42 -11.26
C ASP A 44 9.16 -6.60 -9.74
N PHE A 45 8.23 -6.01 -8.98
CA PHE A 45 8.23 -6.08 -7.52
C PHE A 45 7.90 -7.49 -7.02
N GLN A 46 6.89 -8.16 -7.59
CA GLN A 46 6.54 -9.54 -7.24
C GLN A 46 7.70 -10.49 -7.51
N GLN A 47 8.42 -10.30 -8.61
CA GLN A 47 9.62 -11.06 -8.91
C GLN A 47 10.73 -10.80 -7.89
N GLN A 48 11.04 -9.54 -7.58
CA GLN A 48 12.04 -9.17 -6.57
C GLN A 48 11.70 -9.79 -5.21
N TRP A 49 10.46 -9.63 -4.77
CA TRP A 49 9.98 -10.18 -3.51
C TRP A 49 10.11 -11.70 -3.44
N GLN A 50 9.69 -12.41 -4.49
CA GLN A 50 9.83 -13.87 -4.56
C GLN A 50 11.30 -14.31 -4.55
N GLN A 51 12.21 -13.54 -5.16
CA GLN A 51 13.64 -13.85 -5.21
C GLN A 51 14.34 -13.61 -3.86
N GLU A 52 14.04 -12.50 -3.19
CA GLU A 52 14.75 -12.07 -1.98
C GLU A 52 14.08 -12.58 -0.69
N VAL A 53 12.75 -12.49 -0.62
CA VAL A 53 11.95 -12.86 0.57
C VAL A 53 11.53 -14.33 0.55
N ARG A 54 11.52 -14.94 -0.65
CA ARG A 54 11.10 -16.34 -0.87
C ARG A 54 9.67 -16.60 -0.38
N PHE A 55 8.77 -15.68 -0.72
CA PHE A 55 7.36 -15.73 -0.37
C PHE A 55 6.54 -15.22 -1.56
N ALA A 56 5.52 -15.97 -1.96
CA ALA A 56 4.58 -15.54 -3.00
C ALA A 56 3.35 -14.94 -2.32
N TYR A 57 2.83 -13.85 -2.86
CA TYR A 57 1.66 -13.15 -2.36
C TYR A 57 0.74 -12.79 -3.52
N CYS A 58 -0.52 -12.47 -3.21
CA CYS A 58 -1.48 -11.99 -4.20
C CYS A 58 -1.74 -10.49 -3.93
N GLY A 59 -0.96 -9.64 -4.59
CA GLY A 59 -1.07 -8.18 -4.46
C GLY A 59 -2.26 -7.57 -5.20
N GLY A 60 -2.09 -6.35 -5.66
CA GLY A 60 -3.10 -5.56 -6.35
C GLY A 60 -3.38 -5.97 -7.80
N SER A 61 -2.87 -7.12 -8.26
CA SER A 61 -3.04 -7.62 -9.63
C SER A 61 -4.50 -7.99 -9.94
N SER A 62 -4.98 -7.62 -11.12
CA SER A 62 -6.31 -8.01 -11.62
C SER A 62 -6.31 -8.10 -13.15
N PRO A 63 -7.19 -8.92 -13.76
CA PRO A 63 -7.37 -8.94 -15.22
C PRO A 63 -7.69 -7.57 -15.84
N GLN A 64 -8.26 -6.65 -15.06
CA GLN A 64 -8.59 -5.29 -15.53
C GLN A 64 -7.44 -4.28 -15.36
N GLY A 65 -6.29 -4.75 -14.88
CA GLY A 65 -5.15 -3.93 -14.50
C GLY A 65 -5.01 -3.81 -12.97
N PRO A 66 -3.83 -3.42 -12.48
CA PRO A 66 -3.56 -3.36 -11.06
C PRO A 66 -4.38 -2.28 -10.36
N VAL A 67 -4.65 -2.44 -9.06
CA VAL A 67 -5.42 -1.48 -8.24
C VAL A 67 -4.89 -0.05 -8.36
N THR A 68 -3.57 0.11 -8.48
CA THR A 68 -2.92 1.43 -8.59
C THR A 68 -3.15 2.13 -9.92
N ALA A 69 -3.64 1.42 -10.95
CA ALA A 69 -4.15 2.04 -12.16
C ALA A 69 -5.47 2.79 -11.93
N PHE A 70 -6.24 2.40 -10.90
CA PHE A 70 -7.52 3.01 -10.53
C PHE A 70 -7.42 3.92 -9.30
N PHE A 71 -6.32 3.86 -8.55
CA PHE A 71 -6.12 4.62 -7.33
C PHE A 71 -4.64 4.97 -7.07
N PRO A 72 -4.23 6.25 -7.15
CA PRO A 72 -4.94 7.39 -7.74
C PRO A 72 -4.74 7.45 -9.26
N PRO A 73 -5.82 7.56 -10.06
CA PRO A 73 -5.77 7.42 -11.51
C PRO A 73 -5.11 8.63 -12.21
N GLU A 74 -5.09 9.79 -11.56
CA GLU A 74 -4.41 11.01 -12.02
C GLU A 74 -2.92 11.07 -11.62
N SER A 75 -2.31 9.94 -11.25
CA SER A 75 -0.88 9.88 -10.98
C SER A 75 -0.07 10.31 -12.21
N LYS A 76 0.90 11.20 -11.98
CA LYS A 76 1.88 11.57 -13.01
C LYS A 76 2.71 10.34 -13.39
N PRO A 77 3.10 10.20 -14.67
CA PRO A 77 3.78 8.99 -15.15
C PRO A 77 5.09 8.68 -14.42
N ASP A 78 5.84 9.71 -14.02
CA ASP A 78 7.10 9.61 -13.25
C ASP A 78 6.91 9.10 -11.81
N ARG A 79 5.66 9.02 -11.33
CA ARG A 79 5.31 8.61 -9.97
C ARG A 79 4.57 7.28 -9.89
N VAL A 80 4.06 6.78 -11.02
CA VAL A 80 3.25 5.55 -11.07
C VAL A 80 4.03 4.34 -10.55
N GLU A 81 5.29 4.19 -10.97
CA GLU A 81 6.11 3.04 -10.58
C GLU A 81 6.35 3.01 -9.06
N VAL A 82 6.87 4.11 -8.48
CA VAL A 82 7.20 4.15 -7.05
C VAL A 82 5.97 3.98 -6.17
N PHE A 83 4.85 4.57 -6.57
CA PHE A 83 3.59 4.43 -5.84
C PHE A 83 3.08 2.99 -5.92
N THR A 84 3.17 2.36 -7.09
CA THR A 84 2.77 0.96 -7.26
C THR A 84 3.62 0.02 -6.42
N LYS A 85 4.94 0.20 -6.42
CA LYS A 85 5.86 -0.59 -5.56
C LYS A 85 5.57 -0.40 -4.07
N LEU A 86 5.20 0.81 -3.65
CA LEU A 86 4.80 1.09 -2.27
C LEU A 86 3.53 0.31 -1.87
N ILE A 87 2.50 0.32 -2.73
CA ILE A 87 1.26 -0.40 -2.47
C ILE A 87 1.49 -1.93 -2.47
N GLU A 88 2.24 -2.45 -3.44
CA GLU A 88 2.60 -3.88 -3.48
C GLU A 88 3.41 -4.30 -2.25
N TYR A 89 4.30 -3.43 -1.75
CA TYR A 89 5.02 -3.69 -0.49
C TYR A 89 4.05 -3.86 0.68
N PHE A 90 3.00 -3.03 0.80
CA PHE A 90 2.01 -3.18 1.86
C PHE A 90 1.21 -4.48 1.72
N PHE A 91 0.75 -4.84 0.52
CA PHE A 91 0.08 -6.13 0.33
C PHE A 91 0.96 -7.32 0.70
N ALA A 92 2.22 -7.30 0.25
CA ALA A 92 3.17 -8.37 0.54
C ALA A 92 3.49 -8.47 2.04
N HIS A 93 3.58 -7.32 2.72
CA HIS A 93 3.82 -7.25 4.16
C HIS A 93 2.62 -7.78 4.96
N ASP A 94 1.39 -7.37 4.60
CA ASP A 94 0.17 -7.80 5.27
C ASP A 94 -0.07 -9.31 5.14
N ASP A 95 0.17 -9.90 3.96
CA ASP A 95 0.06 -11.36 3.75
C ASP A 95 1.06 -12.13 4.64
N VAL A 96 2.28 -11.62 4.78
CA VAL A 96 3.30 -12.22 5.66
C VAL A 96 2.86 -12.15 7.13
N LEU A 97 2.23 -11.05 7.57
CA LEU A 97 1.67 -10.93 8.91
C LEU A 97 0.47 -11.87 9.13
N GLY A 98 -0.44 -11.95 8.16
CA GLY A 98 -1.64 -12.79 8.23
C GLY A 98 -1.35 -14.28 8.33
N VAL A 99 -0.29 -14.76 7.66
CA VAL A 99 0.14 -16.17 7.73
C VAL A 99 0.88 -16.51 9.04
N SER A 100 1.53 -15.53 9.66
CA SER A 100 2.49 -15.79 10.75
C SER A 100 1.84 -16.04 12.12
N GLY A 101 0.54 -15.79 12.28
CA GLY A 101 -0.16 -15.91 13.56
C GLY A 101 0.35 -14.93 14.62
N SER A 102 -0.41 -14.74 15.70
CA SER A 102 -0.08 -13.80 16.78
C SER A 102 1.25 -14.18 17.46
N VAL A 103 2.32 -13.46 17.15
CA VAL A 103 3.60 -13.60 17.86
C VAL A 103 4.09 -12.24 18.35
N GLU A 104 4.67 -12.26 19.55
CA GLU A 104 5.06 -11.10 20.34
C GLU A 104 5.93 -10.09 19.59
N VAL A 105 5.65 -8.81 19.82
CA VAL A 105 6.41 -7.68 19.28
C VAL A 105 7.74 -7.56 20.02
N ASP A 106 8.85 -7.80 19.33
CA ASP A 106 10.19 -7.51 19.85
C ASP A 106 10.44 -6.00 19.81
N ARG A 107 10.48 -5.37 20.99
CA ARG A 107 10.58 -3.91 21.20
C ARG A 107 12.02 -3.37 21.04
N THR A 108 12.88 -4.06 20.29
CA THR A 108 14.30 -3.69 20.12
C THR A 108 14.57 -2.74 18.95
N GLU A 109 13.56 -2.33 18.18
CA GLU A 109 13.75 -1.33 17.12
C GLU A 109 13.88 0.09 17.69
N SER A 110 14.77 0.88 17.08
CA SER A 110 14.98 2.28 17.45
C SER A 110 13.67 3.06 17.34
N PRO A 111 13.32 3.94 18.32
CA PRO A 111 12.13 4.78 18.23
C PRO A 111 12.11 5.74 17.01
N ASP A 112 13.25 5.89 16.33
CA ASP A 112 13.43 6.68 15.11
C ASP A 112 13.32 5.87 13.81
N ALA A 113 13.12 4.55 13.87
CA ALA A 113 12.95 3.72 12.69
C ALA A 113 11.60 4.05 12.01
N ILE A 114 11.66 4.41 10.72
CA ILE A 114 10.48 4.65 9.91
C ILE A 114 10.14 3.36 9.17
N GLY A 115 8.96 2.81 9.44
CA GLY A 115 8.51 1.63 8.75
C GLY A 115 7.64 0.70 9.57
N TRP A 116 7.16 -0.34 8.90
CA TRP A 116 6.55 -1.48 9.54
C TRP A 116 7.61 -2.32 10.26
N GLY A 117 7.50 -2.40 11.59
CA GLY A 117 8.35 -3.29 12.38
C GLY A 117 8.03 -4.74 12.02
N ILE A 118 9.06 -5.54 11.75
CA ILE A 118 8.89 -6.97 11.43
C ILE A 118 8.90 -7.74 12.74
N ARG A 119 7.72 -8.22 13.17
CA ARG A 119 7.55 -8.99 14.41
C ARG A 119 8.35 -10.29 14.32
N ARG A 120 9.37 -10.42 15.17
CA ARG A 120 10.34 -11.52 15.12
C ARG A 120 9.78 -12.75 15.86
N GLY A 121 8.83 -13.43 15.22
CA GLY A 121 8.17 -14.61 15.81
C GLY A 121 8.33 -15.91 15.03
N THR A 122 8.32 -15.81 13.70
CA THR A 122 8.25 -16.98 12.80
C THR A 122 9.04 -16.77 11.50
N ILE A 123 9.62 -15.58 11.34
CA ILE A 123 10.33 -15.15 10.14
C ILE A 123 11.83 -15.23 10.38
N SER A 124 12.57 -15.87 9.46
CA SER A 124 14.03 -15.96 9.56
C SER A 124 14.67 -14.57 9.49
N SER A 125 15.78 -14.37 10.20
CA SER A 125 16.53 -13.10 10.17
C SER A 125 16.89 -12.67 8.75
N ALA A 126 17.22 -13.62 7.87
CA ALA A 126 17.49 -13.37 6.46
C ALA A 126 16.27 -12.78 5.72
N ARG A 127 15.07 -13.32 5.97
CA ARG A 127 13.83 -12.80 5.37
C ARG A 127 13.50 -11.40 5.92
N THR A 128 13.65 -11.18 7.22
CA THR A 128 13.50 -9.86 7.85
C THR A 128 14.44 -8.82 7.20
N SER A 129 15.71 -9.17 6.99
CA SER A 129 16.68 -8.29 6.34
C SER A 129 16.29 -7.97 4.89
N ALA A 130 15.87 -8.97 4.11
CA ALA A 130 15.42 -8.77 2.73
C ALA A 130 14.21 -7.81 2.64
N MET A 131 13.21 -8.02 3.50
CA MET A 131 12.03 -7.15 3.56
C MET A 131 12.40 -5.70 3.89
N LYS A 132 13.29 -5.48 4.87
CA LYS A 132 13.79 -4.14 5.22
C LYS A 132 14.59 -3.48 4.10
N GLN A 133 15.34 -4.27 3.34
CA GLN A 133 16.10 -3.78 2.20
C GLN A 133 15.17 -3.28 1.09
N ILE A 134 14.18 -4.09 0.70
CA ILE A 134 13.16 -3.72 -0.29
C ILE A 134 12.38 -2.48 0.17
N GLN A 135 11.96 -2.45 1.44
CA GLN A 135 11.28 -1.29 2.02
C GLN A 135 12.11 -0.02 1.91
N SER A 136 13.40 -0.10 2.26
CA SER A 136 14.31 1.04 2.20
C SER A 136 14.50 1.54 0.77
N GLU A 137 14.60 0.63 -0.21
CA GLU A 137 14.68 0.98 -1.64
C GLU A 137 13.45 1.79 -2.09
N VAL A 138 12.24 1.32 -1.75
CA VAL A 138 11.00 2.02 -2.09
C VAL A 138 10.94 3.39 -1.40
N PHE A 139 11.29 3.46 -0.11
CA PHE A 139 11.22 4.69 0.67
C PHE A 139 12.23 5.75 0.19
N LEU A 140 13.45 5.34 -0.12
CA LEU A 140 14.46 6.22 -0.70
C LEU A 140 13.95 6.78 -2.04
N ARG A 141 13.34 5.93 -2.88
CA ARG A 141 12.83 6.34 -4.18
C ARG A 141 11.71 7.40 -4.09
N LEU A 142 10.83 7.30 -3.09
CA LEU A 142 9.80 8.33 -2.83
C LEU A 142 10.43 9.70 -2.57
N VAL A 143 11.47 9.73 -1.73
CA VAL A 143 12.17 10.97 -1.33
C VAL A 143 13.02 11.53 -2.46
N GLU A 144 13.61 10.67 -3.30
CA GLU A 144 14.37 11.10 -4.50
C GLU A 144 13.48 11.80 -5.53
N ILE A 145 12.26 11.29 -5.75
CA ILE A 145 11.33 11.85 -6.72
C ILE A 145 10.77 13.19 -6.26
N ASP A 146 10.32 13.28 -5.01
CA ASP A 146 9.74 14.50 -4.45
C ASP A 146 9.97 14.53 -2.94
N ARG A 147 11.12 15.06 -2.50
CA ARG A 147 11.51 15.05 -1.08
C ARG A 147 10.42 15.57 -0.13
N PRO A 148 9.79 16.73 -0.37
CA PRO A 148 8.70 17.20 0.49
C PRO A 148 7.53 16.23 0.61
N ARG A 149 7.02 15.71 -0.51
CA ARG A 149 5.87 14.79 -0.50
C ARG A 149 6.25 13.40 -0.02
N GLY A 150 7.43 12.90 -0.38
CA GLY A 150 7.99 11.66 0.12
C GLY A 150 8.09 11.67 1.64
N ASN A 151 8.59 12.75 2.24
CA ASN A 151 8.62 12.89 3.70
C ASN A 151 7.23 12.88 4.35
N LEU A 152 6.21 13.47 3.71
CA LEU A 152 4.84 13.39 4.20
C LEU A 152 4.32 11.95 4.20
N ILE A 153 4.59 11.19 3.12
CA ILE A 153 4.24 9.77 3.03
C ILE A 153 4.95 8.97 4.11
N LEU A 154 6.27 9.15 4.28
CA LEU A 154 7.05 8.46 5.32
C LEU A 154 6.55 8.78 6.74
N HIS A 155 6.14 10.03 6.98
CA HIS A 155 5.55 10.41 8.25
C HIS A 155 4.20 9.71 8.50
N ALA A 156 3.34 9.64 7.47
CA ALA A 156 2.07 8.93 7.55
C ALA A 156 2.27 7.43 7.80
N ILE A 157 3.23 6.80 7.13
CA ILE A 157 3.58 5.38 7.34
C ILE A 157 4.05 5.14 8.77
N ASN A 158 4.91 6.02 9.32
CA ASN A 158 5.37 5.90 10.70
C ASN A 158 4.20 6.02 11.70
N LYS A 159 3.27 6.95 11.47
CA LYS A 159 2.06 7.09 12.29
C LYS A 159 1.22 5.81 12.24
N LEU A 160 1.00 5.26 11.05
CA LEU A 160 0.21 4.04 10.85
C LEU A 160 0.84 2.81 11.51
N SER A 161 2.16 2.63 11.37
CA SER A 161 2.90 1.54 12.02
C SER A 161 2.69 1.50 13.54
N ARG A 162 2.75 2.66 14.19
CA ARG A 162 2.50 2.80 15.64
C ARG A 162 1.07 2.44 16.05
N VAL A 163 0.09 2.71 15.18
CA VAL A 163 -1.31 2.33 15.46
C VAL A 163 -1.43 0.80 15.48
N HIS A 164 -0.87 0.13 14.48
CA HIS A 164 -0.91 -1.32 14.34
C HIS A 164 -0.12 -2.08 15.42
N GLU A 165 0.85 -1.46 16.08
CA GLU A 165 1.46 -2.02 17.29
C GLU A 165 0.47 -2.18 18.46
N THR A 166 -0.65 -1.44 18.46
CA THR A 166 -1.64 -1.45 19.54
C THR A 166 -2.90 -2.28 19.25
N ILE A 167 -2.99 -2.85 18.03
CA ILE A 167 -4.23 -3.41 17.48
C ILE A 167 -4.70 -4.72 18.15
N ASP A 168 -3.79 -5.59 18.57
CA ASP A 168 -4.12 -6.93 19.12
C ASP A 168 -4.88 -6.89 20.48
N SER A 169 -5.23 -5.70 20.97
CA SER A 169 -5.82 -5.49 22.29
C SER A 169 -7.27 -5.00 22.30
N ARG A 170 -7.90 -4.77 21.13
CA ARG A 170 -9.27 -4.21 21.07
C ARG A 170 -10.35 -5.29 20.98
N ASP A 171 -11.23 -5.32 21.99
CA ASP A 171 -12.46 -6.11 22.00
C ASP A 171 -13.57 -5.35 21.24
N LEU A 172 -13.81 -5.71 19.98
CA LEU A 172 -14.77 -5.04 19.09
C LEU A 172 -16.18 -5.59 19.33
N LYS A 173 -17.02 -4.83 20.03
CA LYS A 173 -18.36 -5.30 20.46
C LYS A 173 -19.49 -4.82 19.56
N THR A 174 -19.28 -3.74 18.82
CA THR A 174 -20.30 -3.12 17.97
C THR A 174 -19.80 -2.85 16.56
N TRP A 175 -20.74 -2.59 15.65
CA TRP A 175 -20.42 -2.14 14.29
C TRP A 175 -19.65 -0.82 14.28
N ASP A 176 -19.97 0.11 15.18
CA ASP A 176 -19.28 1.39 15.28
C ASP A 176 -17.83 1.20 15.74
N ASP A 177 -17.59 0.31 16.71
CA ASP A 177 -16.23 -0.04 17.15
C ASP A 177 -15.42 -0.62 16.00
N LEU A 178 -16.03 -1.52 15.21
CA LEU A 178 -15.39 -2.10 14.03
C LEU A 178 -15.07 -1.05 12.97
N LEU A 179 -15.99 -0.12 12.69
CA LEU A 179 -15.77 0.93 11.69
C LEU A 179 -14.65 1.89 12.11
N GLN A 180 -14.66 2.35 13.36
CA GLN A 180 -13.60 3.20 13.89
C GLN A 180 -12.24 2.49 13.86
N TYR A 181 -12.23 1.22 14.23
CA TYR A 181 -11.04 0.37 14.12
C TYR A 181 -10.56 0.28 12.66
N ARG A 182 -11.44 -0.03 11.71
CA ARG A 182 -11.06 -0.24 10.30
C ARG A 182 -10.58 1.02 9.61
N VAL A 183 -11.05 2.21 9.99
CA VAL A 183 -10.53 3.49 9.48
C VAL A 183 -9.04 3.67 9.83
N GLN A 184 -8.68 3.34 11.08
CA GLN A 184 -7.32 3.42 11.59
C GLN A 184 -6.43 2.33 10.98
N ASP A 185 -6.94 1.11 10.94
CA ASP A 185 -6.25 -0.06 10.37
C ASP A 185 -5.94 0.12 8.88
N PHE A 186 -6.89 0.67 8.11
CA PHE A 186 -6.72 0.95 6.68
C PHE A 186 -5.79 2.15 6.39
N GLY A 187 -5.48 2.98 7.38
CA GLY A 187 -4.64 4.17 7.22
C GLY A 187 -5.34 5.36 6.55
N ALA A 188 -6.64 5.53 6.79
CA ALA A 188 -7.43 6.63 6.24
C ALA A 188 -7.47 7.91 7.12
N GLU A 189 -6.74 7.94 8.25
CA GLU A 189 -6.73 9.03 9.27
C GLU A 189 -5.33 9.55 9.62
#